data_AF-A0A0Q7I8Y5-F1
#
_entry.id   AF-A0A0Q7I8Y5-F1
#
_cell.length_a   1.000
_cell.length_b   1.000
_cell.length_c   1.000
_cell.angle_alpha   90.00
_cell.angle_beta   90.00
_cell.angle_gamma   90.00
#
_symmetry.space_group_name_H-M   'P 1'
#
loop_
_entity.id
_entity.type
_entity.pdbx_description
1 polymer ?
#
loop_
_entity_poly.entity_id
_entity_poly.type
_entity_poly.pdbx_seq_one_letter_code
_entity_poly.pdbx_strand_id
1 'polypeptide(L)' 'MSVNDTHSWDTAVRRQPCAITVAQVIDEYGYEAAQERWGWLTVRTLSSLAHQGRKQLERRDGP' A
#
# COMPACT_ATOMS: atom_id res chain seq x y z
N MET A 1 30.34 12.85 23.80
CA MET A 1 29.63 13.19 22.55
C MET A 1 29.42 11.90 21.78
N SER A 2 28.27 11.26 21.93
CA SER A 2 27.94 10.06 21.15
C SER A 2 26.88 10.43 20.12
N VAL A 3 27.31 10.56 18.88
CA VAL A 3 26.45 10.76 17.71
C VAL A 3 26.16 9.41 17.11
N ASN A 4 25.07 8.74 17.49
CA ASN A 4 24.60 7.58 16.73
C ASN A 4 23.14 7.23 17.05
N ASP A 5 22.20 8.14 16.78
CA ASP A 5 20.75 7.87 16.87
C ASP A 5 20.01 8.19 15.55
N THR A 6 20.70 8.12 14.41
CA THR A 6 20.11 8.55 13.13
C THR A 6 19.38 7.44 12.36
N HIS A 7 19.26 6.22 12.89
CA HIS A 7 18.82 5.06 12.08
C HIS A 7 17.60 4.28 12.60
N SER A 8 16.71 4.90 13.37
CA SER A 8 15.48 4.23 13.85
C SER A 8 14.18 4.73 13.20
N TRP A 9 14.23 5.73 12.31
CA TRP A 9 13.04 6.32 11.69
C TRP A 9 12.72 5.80 10.27
N ASP A 10 13.67 5.20 9.55
CA ASP A 10 13.45 4.73 8.16
C ASP A 10 12.63 3.42 8.09
N THR A 11 12.70 2.60 9.13
CA THR A 11 12.04 1.28 9.18
C THR A 11 10.54 1.35 9.45
N ALA A 12 10.04 2.44 10.05
CA ALA A 12 8.60 2.62 10.28
C ALA A 12 7.84 3.18 9.06
N VAL A 13 8.55 3.82 8.13
CA VAL A 13 7.96 4.56 6.99
C VAL A 13 7.59 3.65 5.82
N ARG A 14 8.24 2.50 5.65
CA ARG A 14 7.93 1.55 4.57
C ARG A 14 6.97 0.43 5.02
N ARG A 15 5.90 0.74 5.76
CA ARG A 15 4.84 -0.26 5.96
C ARG A 15 4.24 -0.57 4.59
N GLN A 16 4.38 -1.82 4.16
CA GLN A 16 3.71 -2.33 2.98
C GLN A 16 2.22 -2.02 3.11
N PRO A 17 1.61 -1.34 2.13
CA PRO A 17 0.22 -0.92 2.26
C PRO A 17 -0.71 -2.12 2.24
N CYS A 18 -1.77 -2.03 3.04
CA CYS A 18 -2.80 -3.06 3.09
C CYS A 18 -3.44 -3.22 1.71
N ALA A 19 -3.53 -4.46 1.22
CA ALA A 19 -4.11 -4.79 -0.08
C ALA A 19 -5.54 -4.22 -0.25
N ILE A 20 -6.37 -4.29 0.79
CA ILE A 20 -7.73 -3.73 0.80
C ILE A 20 -7.70 -2.21 0.59
N THR A 21 -6.81 -1.50 1.29
CA THR A 21 -6.68 -0.04 1.15
C THR A 21 -6.18 0.36 -0.24
N VAL A 22 -5.23 -0.39 -0.80
CA VAL A 22 -4.76 -0.17 -2.18
C VAL A 22 -5.90 -0.38 -3.17
N ALA A 23 -6.69 -1.44 -3.01
CA ALA A 23 -7.85 -1.70 -3.85
C ALA A 23 -8.87 -0.56 -3.77
N GLN A 24 -9.24 -0.11 -2.56
CA GLN A 24 -10.20 0.98 -2.36
C GLN A 24 -9.72 2.30 -2.99
N VAL A 25 -8.45 2.66 -2.77
CA VAL A 25 -7.88 3.89 -3.35
C VAL A 25 -7.88 3.85 -4.88
N ILE A 26 -7.55 2.70 -5.48
CA ILE A 26 -7.56 2.55 -6.94
C ILE A 26 -8.99 2.56 -7.48
N ASP A 27 -9.95 1.98 -6.76
CA ASP A 27 -11.35 1.94 -7.16
C ASP A 27 -12.00 3.33 -7.11
N GLU A 28 -11.70 4.10 -6.06
CA GLU A 28 -12.30 5.41 -5.78
C GLU A 28 -11.61 6.56 -6.54
N TYR A 29 -10.27 6.51 -6.66
CA TYR A 29 -9.46 7.63 -7.18
C TYR A 29 -8.57 7.25 -8.38
N GLY A 30 -8.52 5.99 -8.76
CA GLY A 30 -7.69 5.51 -9.87
C GLY A 30 -6.23 5.20 -9.50
N TYR A 31 -5.49 4.69 -10.49
CA TYR A 31 -4.09 4.27 -10.31
C TYR A 31 -3.13 5.43 -10.06
N GLU A 32 -3.41 6.62 -10.59
CA GLU A 32 -2.56 7.81 -10.42
C GLU A 32 -2.49 8.20 -8.94
N ALA A 33 -3.64 8.30 -8.26
CA ALA A 33 -3.70 8.59 -6.83
C ALA A 33 -2.99 7.53 -5.96
N ALA A 34 -3.04 6.26 -6.38
CA ALA A 34 -2.30 5.19 -5.72
C ALA A 34 -0.77 5.31 -5.93
N GLN A 35 -0.33 5.74 -7.12
CA GLN A 35 1.09 6.04 -7.37
C GLN A 35 1.55 7.30 -6.63
N GLU A 36 0.70 8.30 -6.44
CA GLU A 36 1.07 9.47 -5.63
C GLU A 36 1.28 9.09 -4.15
N ARG A 37 0.42 8.21 -3.61
CA ARG A 37 0.51 7.73 -2.22
C ARG A 37 1.60 6.69 -1.99
N TRP A 38 1.87 5.85 -2.98
CA TRP A 38 2.83 4.74 -2.90
C TRP A 38 3.79 4.74 -4.07
N GLY A 39 4.36 5.91 -4.39
CA GLY A 39 5.25 6.09 -5.55
C GLY A 39 6.55 5.28 -5.49
N TRP A 40 6.88 4.73 -4.33
CA TRP A 40 7.97 3.76 -4.15
C TRP A 40 7.59 2.32 -4.54
N LEU A 41 6.32 2.04 -4.84
CA LEU A 41 5.85 0.76 -5.34
C LEU A 41 5.74 0.77 -6.86
N THR A 42 6.09 -0.35 -7.49
CA THR A 42 5.89 -0.51 -8.93
C THR A 42 4.40 -0.64 -9.24
N VAL A 43 4.00 -0.24 -10.46
CA VAL A 43 2.64 -0.43 -10.97
C VAL A 43 2.19 -1.90 -10.89
N ARG A 44 3.09 -2.86 -11.13
CA ARG A 44 2.80 -4.29 -10.97
C ARG A 44 2.49 -4.66 -9.52
N THR A 45 3.23 -4.11 -8.56
CA THR A 45 2.99 -4.33 -7.14
C THR A 45 1.65 -3.75 -6.72
N LEU A 46 1.33 -2.52 -7.15
CA LEU A 46 0.04 -1.89 -6.89
C LEU A 46 -1.12 -2.70 -7.48
N SER A 47 -0.98 -3.17 -8.72
CA SER A 47 -1.99 -4.00 -9.38
C SER A 47 -2.21 -5.34 -8.66
N SER A 48 -1.12 -5.98 -8.22
CA SER A 48 -1.20 -7.22 -7.44
C SER A 48 -1.90 -7.01 -6.10
N LEU A 49 -1.56 -5.93 -5.38
CA LEU A 49 -2.20 -5.57 -4.12
C LEU A 49 -3.68 -5.22 -4.31
N ALA A 50 -4.02 -4.49 -5.36
CA ALA A 50 -5.40 -4.17 -5.70
C ALA A 50 -6.22 -5.44 -5.96
N HIS A 51 -5.66 -6.38 -6.75
CA HIS A 51 -6.31 -7.65 -7.03
C HIS A 51 -6.50 -8.48 -5.76
N GLN A 52 -5.48 -8.57 -4.91
CA GLN A 52 -5.59 -9.25 -3.61
C GLN A 52 -6.60 -8.59 -2.68
N GLY A 53 -6.68 -7.25 -2.67
CA GLY A 53 -7.61 -6.48 -1.87
C GLY A 53 -9.06 -6.70 -2.28
N ARG A 54 -9.34 -6.68 -3.59
CA ARG A 54 -10.67 -7.03 -4.14
C ARG A 54 -11.08 -8.44 -3.74
N LYS A 55 -10.19 -9.42 -3.90
CA LYS A 55 -10.44 -10.80 -3.47
C LYS A 55 -10.71 -10.94 -1.97
N GLN A 56 -10.07 -10.12 -1.14
CA GLN A 56 -10.33 -10.11 0.31
C GLN A 56 -11.68 -9.45 0.64
N LEU A 57 -12.06 -8.40 -0.08
CA LEU A 57 -13.38 -7.77 0.04
C LEU A 57 -14.48 -8.74 -0.38
N GLU A 58 -14.34 -9.42 -1.52
CA GLU A 58 -15.26 -10.46 -1.98
C GLU A 58 -15.41 -11.62 -0.99
N ARG A 59 -14.35 -11.95 -0.22
CA ARG A 59 -14.41 -12.96 0.84
C ARG A 59 -15.06 -12.46 2.13
N ARG A 60 -15.06 -11.13 2.37
CA ARG A 60 -15.77 -10.51 3.49
C ARG A 60 -17.24 -10.29 3.19
N ASP A 61 -17.57 -10.03 1.93
CA ASP A 61 -18.93 -9.75 1.42
C ASP A 61 -19.60 -10.98 0.79
N GLY A 62 -18.88 -12.09 0.62
CA GLY A 62 -19.42 -13.36 0.14
C GLY A 62 -20.33 -14.03 1.17
N PRO A 63 -21.30 -14.86 0.71
CA PRO A 63 -22.57 -15.18 1.39
C PRO A 63 -22.47 -15.76 2.81
#